data_AF-A0A442SHD1-F1
#
_entry.id   AF-A0A442SHD1-F1
#
_cell.length_a   1.000
_cell.length_b   1.000
_cell.length_c   1.000
_cell.angle_alpha   90.00
_cell.angle_beta   90.00
_cell.angle_gamma   90.00
#
_symmetry.space_group_name_H-M   'P 1'
#
loop_
_entity.id
_entity.type
_entity.pdbx_description
1 polymer ?
#
loop_
_entity_poly.entity_id
_entity_poly.type
_entity_poly.pdbx_seq_one_letter_code
_entity_poly.pdbx_strand_id
1 'polypeptide(L)'
;MIKLLAETKGSFQLHDLAHQGQRIHARRPSVIENSHFIQDRIGRGQVRIIGELKAEATDEAFVAYMKEAEGDMQFAIDAFMAEYGAEAAESADQPRKRASRKPKETKTEGSEGGADA
;
A
#
# COMPACT_ATOMS: atom_id res chain seq x y z
N MET A 1 13.73 -1.85 -14.76
CA MET A 1 12.31 -1.69 -14.42
C MET A 1 12.19 -1.91 -12.92
N ILE A 2 11.44 -1.08 -12.19
CA ILE A 2 11.34 -1.18 -10.72
C ILE A 2 10.47 -2.38 -10.35
N LYS A 3 10.92 -3.22 -9.42
CA LYS A 3 10.13 -4.30 -8.84
C LYS A 3 9.62 -3.91 -7.47
N LEU A 4 8.43 -4.39 -7.13
CA LEU A 4 7.75 -4.08 -5.89
C LEU A 4 7.34 -5.37 -5.20
N LEU A 5 7.48 -5.40 -3.87
CA LEU A 5 6.73 -6.32 -3.03
C LEU A 5 5.41 -5.64 -2.68
N ALA A 6 4.29 -6.24 -3.07
CA ALA A 6 2.98 -5.62 -2.88
C ALA A 6 1.89 -6.63 -2.50
N GLU A 7 0.87 -6.16 -1.79
CA GLU A 7 -0.30 -6.94 -1.40
C GLU A 7 -1.60 -6.24 -1.81
N THR A 8 -2.68 -7.01 -2.02
CA THR A 8 -4.01 -6.43 -2.19
C THR A 8 -4.60 -6.03 -0.83
N LYS A 9 -5.35 -4.92 -0.78
CA LYS A 9 -6.02 -4.48 0.47
C LYS A 9 -7.33 -5.23 0.76
N GLY A 10 -7.61 -6.33 0.08
CA GLY A 10 -8.84 -7.10 0.25
C GLY A 10 -8.76 -8.47 -0.38
N SER A 11 -9.83 -9.25 -0.22
CA SER A 11 -9.92 -10.66 -0.63
C SER A 11 -10.14 -10.83 -2.15
N PHE A 12 -9.31 -10.18 -2.96
CA PHE A 12 -9.31 -10.28 -4.41
C PHE A 12 -7.88 -10.39 -4.93
N GLN A 13 -7.76 -10.97 -6.12
CA GLN A 13 -6.51 -11.09 -6.85
C GLN A 13 -6.52 -10.13 -8.03
N LEU A 14 -5.35 -9.63 -8.41
CA LEU A 14 -5.18 -8.78 -9.59
C LEU A 14 -4.31 -9.50 -10.61
N HIS A 15 -4.71 -9.41 -11.88
CA HIS A 15 -4.05 -10.08 -13.00
C HIS A 15 -3.70 -9.00 -14.02
N ASP A 16 -2.41 -8.83 -14.28
CA ASP A 16 -1.91 -7.97 -15.36
C ASP A 16 -1.56 -8.85 -16.56
N LEU A 17 -2.51 -8.94 -17.49
CA LEU A 17 -2.35 -9.75 -18.70
C LEU A 17 -1.37 -9.12 -19.71
N ALA A 18 -1.04 -7.84 -19.57
CA ALA A 18 -0.16 -7.13 -20.50
C ALA A 18 1.33 -7.33 -20.15
N HIS A 19 1.66 -7.59 -18.89
CA HIS A 19 3.04 -7.77 -18.41
C HIS A 19 3.24 -9.21 -17.93
N GLN A 20 3.46 -10.11 -18.89
CA GLN A 20 3.77 -11.53 -18.66
C GLN A 20 2.72 -12.30 -17.83
N GLY A 21 1.50 -11.77 -17.69
CA GLY A 21 0.46 -12.40 -16.90
C GLY A 21 0.74 -12.36 -15.40
N GLN A 22 1.52 -11.38 -14.91
CA GLN A 22 1.85 -11.25 -13.49
C GLN A 22 0.59 -11.11 -12.62
N ARG A 23 0.67 -11.63 -11.38
CA ARG A 23 -0.47 -11.71 -10.47
C ARG A 23 -0.11 -11.19 -9.09
N ILE A 24 -1.04 -10.46 -8.48
CA ILE A 24 -1.04 -10.21 -7.03
C ILE A 24 -2.07 -11.14 -6.40
N HIS A 25 -1.59 -11.99 -5.50
CA HIS A 25 -2.43 -12.95 -4.79
C HIS A 25 -3.27 -12.29 -3.70
N ALA A 26 -4.44 -12.86 -3.40
CA ALA A 26 -5.40 -12.31 -2.43
C ALA A 26 -5.03 -12.55 -0.96
N ARG A 27 -4.06 -13.44 -0.69
CA ARG A 27 -3.73 -13.92 0.68
C ARG A 27 -2.25 -13.87 1.00
N ARG A 28 -1.43 -13.32 0.12
CA ARG A 28 0.00 -13.14 0.33
C ARG A 28 0.52 -11.96 -0.48
N PRO A 29 1.60 -11.32 -0.04
CA PRO A 29 2.37 -10.44 -0.90
C PRO A 29 2.84 -11.15 -2.16
N SER A 30 3.07 -10.38 -3.22
CA SER A 30 3.59 -10.87 -4.48
C SER A 30 4.66 -9.92 -5.01
N VAL A 31 5.68 -10.49 -5.63
CA VAL A 31 6.72 -9.71 -6.33
C VAL A 31 6.21 -9.40 -7.72
N ILE A 32 6.15 -8.11 -8.07
CA ILE A 32 5.57 -7.63 -9.33
C ILE A 32 6.43 -6.55 -9.96
N GLU A 33 6.32 -6.41 -11.27
CA GLU A 33 6.86 -5.25 -11.99
C GLU A 33 5.93 -4.05 -11.80
N ASN A 34 6.53 -2.86 -11.61
CA ASN A 34 5.79 -1.60 -11.48
C ASN A 34 5.27 -1.11 -12.85
N SER A 35 4.30 -1.84 -13.41
CA SER A 35 3.64 -1.51 -14.67
C SER A 35 2.60 -0.39 -14.52
N HIS A 36 2.14 0.20 -15.63
CA HIS A 36 1.04 1.18 -15.60
C HIS A 36 -0.26 0.61 -15.02
N PHE A 37 -0.54 -0.67 -15.25
CA PHE A 37 -1.69 -1.32 -14.62
C PHE A 37 -1.54 -1.32 -13.10
N ILE A 38 -0.37 -1.69 -12.58
CA ILE A 38 -0.10 -1.69 -11.13
C ILE A 38 -0.20 -0.29 -10.54
N GLN A 39 0.33 0.73 -11.23
CA GLN A 39 0.22 2.13 -10.81
C GLN A 39 -1.24 2.60 -10.70
N ASP A 40 -2.10 2.25 -11.66
CA ASP A 40 -3.54 2.55 -11.60
C ASP A 40 -4.21 1.86 -10.40
N ARG A 41 -3.85 0.60 -10.10
CA ARG A 41 -4.39 -0.14 -8.95
C ARG A 41 -3.93 0.44 -7.61
N ILE A 42 -2.69 0.93 -7.53
CA ILE A 42 -2.18 1.68 -6.38
C ILE A 42 -2.96 2.99 -6.21
N GLY A 43 -3.14 3.76 -7.29
CA GLY A 43 -3.90 5.02 -7.29
C GLY A 43 -5.37 4.85 -6.86
N ARG A 44 -5.98 3.72 -7.20
CA ARG A 44 -7.32 3.32 -6.73
C ARG A 44 -7.35 2.79 -5.30
N GLY A 45 -6.20 2.69 -4.64
CA GLY A 45 -6.07 2.17 -3.28
C GLY A 45 -6.31 0.67 -3.16
N GLN A 46 -6.27 -0.10 -4.26
CA GLN A 46 -6.50 -1.55 -4.26
C GLN A 46 -5.25 -2.33 -3.85
N VAL A 47 -4.08 -1.74 -4.03
CA VAL A 47 -2.77 -2.34 -3.74
C VAL A 47 -2.06 -1.53 -2.66
N ARG A 48 -1.35 -2.22 -1.77
CA ARG A 48 -0.40 -1.65 -0.83
C ARG A 48 1.01 -2.08 -1.21
N ILE A 49 1.90 -1.12 -1.30
CA ILE A 49 3.34 -1.37 -1.49
C ILE A 49 3.93 -1.68 -0.11
N ILE A 50 4.70 -2.76 -0.03
CA ILE A 50 5.48 -3.15 1.15
C ILE A 50 6.90 -2.60 1.00
N GLY A 51 7.51 -2.73 -0.17
CA GLY A 51 8.83 -2.18 -0.45
C GLY A 51 9.24 -2.30 -1.91
N GLU A 52 10.31 -1.58 -2.27
CA GLU A 52 10.97 -1.70 -3.57
C GLU A 52 12.03 -2.80 -3.54
N LEU A 53 12.17 -3.50 -4.66
CA LEU A 53 13.02 -4.66 -4.80
C LEU A 53 14.05 -4.47 -5.91
N LYS A 54 15.18 -5.15 -5.77
CA LYS A 54 16.17 -5.32 -6.82
C LYS A 54 15.57 -6.05 -8.04
N ALA A 55 16.14 -5.82 -9.21
CA ALA A 55 15.60 -6.33 -10.48
C ALA A 55 15.60 -7.86 -10.57
N GLU A 56 16.52 -8.52 -9.87
CA GLU A 56 16.65 -9.97 -9.77
C GLU A 56 15.60 -10.65 -8.90
N ALA A 57 14.86 -9.90 -8.07
CA ALA A 57 13.86 -10.47 -7.17
C ALA A 57 12.73 -11.14 -7.95
N THR A 58 12.33 -12.36 -7.59
CA THR A 58 11.21 -13.09 -8.22
C THR A 58 10.16 -13.51 -7.20
N ASP A 59 8.94 -13.74 -7.68
CA ASP A 59 7.85 -14.20 -6.81
C ASP A 59 8.08 -15.63 -6.33
N GLU A 60 8.69 -16.48 -7.17
CA GLU A 60 9.10 -17.83 -6.80
C GLU A 60 10.12 -17.83 -5.67
N ALA A 61 11.08 -16.90 -5.70
CA ALA A 61 12.03 -16.72 -4.60
C ALA A 61 11.30 -16.33 -3.32
N PHE A 62 10.39 -15.34 -3.36
CA PHE A 62 9.62 -14.94 -2.18
C PHE A 62 8.79 -16.09 -1.60
N VAL A 63 8.20 -16.94 -2.44
CA VAL A 63 7.47 -18.15 -2.00
C VAL A 63 8.38 -19.13 -1.26
N ALA A 64 9.68 -19.19 -1.56
CA ALA A 64 10.63 -20.00 -0.80
C ALA A 64 10.78 -19.47 0.64
N TYR A 65 10.99 -18.16 0.83
CA TYR A 65 11.03 -17.55 2.17
C TYR A 65 9.75 -17.78 2.95
N MET A 66 8.59 -17.71 2.30
CA MET A 66 7.32 -18.02 2.96
C MET A 66 7.22 -19.46 3.45
N LYS A 67 7.81 -20.42 2.72
CA LYS A 67 7.84 -21.83 3.14
C LYS A 67 8.80 -22.02 4.32
N GLU A 68 9.97 -21.39 4.26
CA GLU A 68 10.98 -21.44 5.32
C GLU A 68 10.52 -20.75 6.61
N ALA A 69 9.70 -19.71 6.50
CA ALA A 69 9.13 -19.01 7.64
C ALA A 69 7.98 -19.77 8.33
N GLU A 70 7.60 -20.96 7.84
CA GLU A 70 6.56 -21.82 8.42
C GLU A 70 5.21 -21.12 8.71
N GLY A 71 4.86 -20.13 7.89
CA GLY A 71 3.61 -19.37 8.03
C GLY A 71 3.74 -18.03 8.75
N ASP A 72 4.92 -17.67 9.25
CA ASP A 72 5.20 -16.31 9.70
C ASP A 72 5.47 -15.39 8.49
N MET A 73 4.41 -14.72 8.04
CA MET A 73 4.50 -13.82 6.90
C MET A 73 5.44 -12.64 7.16
N GLN A 74 5.50 -12.12 8.39
CA GLN A 74 6.31 -10.95 8.68
C GLN A 74 7.79 -11.33 8.62
N PHE A 75 8.14 -12.49 9.20
CA PHE A 75 9.49 -13.02 9.10
C PHE A 75 9.92 -13.26 7.65
N ALA A 76 9.04 -13.82 6.81
CA ALA A 76 9.32 -14.00 5.39
C ALA A 76 9.57 -12.68 4.64
N ILE A 77 8.76 -11.64 4.93
CA ILE A 77 8.93 -10.30 4.35
C ILE A 77 10.27 -9.71 4.78
N ASP A 78 10.58 -9.73 6.07
CA ASP A 78 11.80 -9.12 6.62
C ASP A 78 13.06 -9.81 6.07
N ALA A 79 13.07 -11.14 6.02
CA ALA A 79 14.17 -11.91 5.45
C ALA A 79 14.34 -11.64 3.94
N PHE A 80 13.23 -11.60 3.19
CA PHE A 80 13.28 -11.30 1.75
C PHE A 80 13.73 -9.86 1.47
N MET A 81 13.26 -8.89 2.24
CA MET A 81 13.65 -7.48 2.11
C MET A 81 15.11 -7.24 2.50
N ALA A 82 15.66 -8.00 3.45
CA ALA A 82 17.08 -7.92 3.79
C ALA A 82 17.98 -8.34 2.61
N GLU A 83 17.55 -9.32 1.80
CA GLU A 83 18.33 -9.82 0.67
C GLU A 83 18.05 -9.05 -0.64
N TYR A 84 16.78 -8.82 -0.94
CA TYR A 84 16.30 -8.29 -2.22
C TYR A 84 15.77 -6.86 -2.15
N GLY A 85 15.71 -6.24 -0.98
CA GLY A 85 15.33 -4.84 -0.84
C GLY A 85 16.30 -3.94 -1.61
N ALA A 86 15.77 -3.03 -2.43
CA ALA A 86 16.56 -1.92 -2.93
C ALA A 86 16.79 -0.95 -1.76
N GLU A 87 18.03 -0.57 -1.46
CA GLU A 87 18.32 0.33 -0.35
C GLU A 87 17.50 1.63 -0.49
N ALA A 88 16.53 1.77 0.41
CA ALA A 88 15.72 2.94 0.75
C ALA A 88 15.43 3.97 -0.35
N ALA A 89 14.30 3.79 -1.05
CA ALA A 89 13.38 4.92 -1.15
C ALA A 89 12.49 4.85 0.10
N GLU A 90 12.65 5.83 1.01
CA GLU A 90 11.89 5.98 2.24
C GLU A 90 10.42 5.60 2.05
N SER A 91 10.00 4.56 2.78
CA SER A 91 8.61 4.16 2.89
C SER A 91 7.72 5.38 3.11
N ALA A 92 6.85 5.68 2.15
CA ALA A 92 5.79 6.65 2.30
C ALA A 92 4.76 6.13 3.31
N ASP A 93 5.13 6.23 4.59
CA ASP A 93 4.23 6.17 5.74
C ASP A 93 3.31 7.39 5.63
N GLN A 94 2.24 7.26 4.85
CA GLN A 94 1.20 8.29 4.83
C GLN A 94 0.45 8.22 6.16
N PRO A 95 0.51 9.28 6.99
CA PRO A 95 -0.22 9.31 8.23
C PRO A 95 -1.72 9.26 7.93
N ARG A 96 -2.42 8.29 8.52
CA ARG A 96 -3.88 8.28 8.60
C ARG A 96 -4.35 9.55 9.30
N LYS A 97 -4.61 10.63 8.56
CA LYS A 97 -5.41 11.75 9.07
C LYS A 97 -6.85 11.27 9.24
N ARG A 98 -7.13 10.75 10.44
CA ARG A 98 -8.47 10.69 11.03
C ARG A 98 -9.10 12.08 10.86
N ALA A 99 -10.05 12.20 9.94
CA ALA A 99 -10.95 13.34 9.89
C ALA A 99 -11.89 13.24 11.11
N SER A 100 -11.44 13.75 12.24
CA SER A 100 -12.26 13.99 13.42
C SER A 100 -13.34 15.00 13.03
N ARG A 101 -14.57 14.51 12.84
CA ARG A 101 -15.78 15.35 12.78
C ARG A 101 -15.86 16.15 14.08
N LYS A 102 -15.71 17.46 14.01
CA LYS A 102 -16.08 18.39 15.09
C LYS A 102 -17.49 18.91 14.78
N PRO A 103 -18.49 18.72 15.65
CA PRO A 103 -19.82 19.32 15.48
C PRO A 103 -19.69 20.84 15.62
N LYS A 104 -20.29 21.59 14.69
CA LYS A 104 -20.38 23.05 14.76
C LYS A 104 -21.47 23.39 15.77
N GLU A 105 -21.06 23.85 16.95
CA GLU A 105 -21.96 24.44 17.95
C GLU A 105 -22.59 25.71 17.40
N THR A 106 -23.91 25.75 17.48
CA THR A 106 -24.78 26.91 17.32
C THR A 106 -24.52 27.86 18.48
N LYS A 107 -24.10 29.09 18.21
CA LYS A 107 -24.21 30.20 19.16
C LYS A 107 -24.88 31.39 18.50
N THR A 108 -26.07 31.64 19.02
CA THR A 108 -26.93 32.81 18.94
C THR A 108 -26.13 34.07 19.31
N GLU A 109 -26.10 35.06 18.42
CA GLU A 109 -25.75 36.44 18.78
C GLU A 109 -27.05 37.26 18.78
N GLY A 110 -27.44 37.68 19.98
CA GLY A 110 -28.45 38.72 20.18
C GLY A 110 -27.85 40.07 19.78
N SER A 111 -28.54 40.75 18.89
CA SER A 111 -28.28 42.13 18.52
C SER A 111 -29.10 43.03 19.45
N GLU A 112 -28.46 43.58 20.48
CA GLU A 112 -28.92 44.80 21.16
C GLU A 112 -28.18 46.02 20.59
N GLY A 113 -28.96 47.05 20.26
CA GLY A 113 -28.54 48.45 20.41
C GLY A 113 -27.91 49.14 19.21
N GLY A 114 -28.70 49.98 18.54
CA GLY A 114 -28.18 51.00 17.62
C GLY A 114 -29.27 52.00 17.24
N ALA A 115 -29.34 53.09 17.99
CA ALA A 115 -30.13 54.29 17.70
C ALA A 115 -29.61 54.99 16.43
N ASP A 116 -30.51 55.50 15.57
CA ASP A 116 -30.53 56.88 15.06
C ASP A 116 -31.71 57.08 14.08
N ALA A 117 -32.54 58.09 14.36
CA ALA A 117 -33.46 58.86 13.48
C ALA A 117 -34.79 59.19 14.19
#